data_AF-R7TLD6-F1
#
_entry.id   AF-R7TLD6-F1
#
_cell.length_a   1.000
_cell.length_b   1.000
_cell.length_c   1.000
_cell.angle_alpha   90.00
_cell.angle_beta   90.00
_cell.angle_gamma   90.00
#
_symmetry.space_group_name_H-M   'P 1'
#
loop_
_entity.id
_entity.type
_entity.pdbx_description
1 polymer ?
#
loop_
_entity_poly.entity_id
_entity_poly.type
_entity_poly.pdbx_seq_one_letter_code
_entity_poly.pdbx_strand_id
1 'polypeptide(L)'
;RYLIYDVNPGEGFNLRRDVYLRVANLVKFLNEEQPWVLVLPPWGHLYHWQSRTISNSQIPWAKFFDLASLRKLIPVMEFTDYLKVTGKPEVESAIYLQRYKEGWSGGHWEEKMHERECLDKHGFVQDDDGLWRWWFWGYKDAYAIDFKCMSVQAQYTFLKPYLLHNTTARSVLLLRAEHLIHGSYSEWSPVWWTARRSMVFSQKLRDVADQFREAELNSDDVKDNTVLEDWPEMKRIHGDAIGGPYMAVHLRRKDFLSSHTKDVPSLAGAAKQIREKLKEFDLNAVYVATDAPKEEFLELQSHLSEFKVVKFEPTQEQLDDYKDGGVAIIDQWICAHARFFMGTGVSTFTFRIHEEREILGFDQKMTFNRFCGDNIAECEQPTKWSIKYE
;
A
#
# COMPACT_ATOMS: atom_id res chain seq x y z
N ARG A 1 20.05 15.19 6.60
CA ARG A 1 18.88 15.36 7.49
C ARG A 1 18.00 14.13 7.36
N TYR A 2 17.09 13.88 8.30
CA TYR A 2 16.24 12.70 8.34
C TYR A 2 14.78 13.11 8.26
N LEU A 3 14.04 12.52 7.34
CA LEU A 3 12.59 12.64 7.29
C LEU A 3 12.00 11.32 7.78
N ILE A 4 11.14 11.39 8.79
CA ILE A 4 10.36 10.27 9.31
C ILE A 4 8.88 10.67 9.11
N TYR A 5 7.99 9.71 8.96
CA TYR A 5 6.56 10.01 8.86
C TYR A 5 5.71 8.96 9.56
N ASP A 6 4.50 9.32 9.97
CA ASP A 6 3.45 8.34 10.27
C ASP A 6 2.11 8.78 9.68
N VAL A 7 1.19 7.84 9.64
CA VAL A 7 -0.14 7.94 9.05
C VAL A 7 -1.17 7.71 10.14
N ASN A 8 -2.37 8.29 9.99
CA ASN A 8 -3.52 8.01 10.84
C ASN A 8 -3.62 6.50 11.21
N PRO A 9 -3.76 6.14 12.51
CA PRO A 9 -3.83 4.74 12.95
C PRO A 9 -4.96 3.92 12.31
N GLY A 10 -6.05 4.58 11.90
CA GLY A 10 -7.15 3.93 11.18
C GLY A 10 -6.79 3.44 9.77
N GLU A 11 -5.69 3.93 9.19
CA GLU A 11 -5.32 3.61 7.81
C GLU A 11 -4.65 2.25 7.66
N GLY A 12 -5.16 1.48 6.70
CA GLY A 12 -4.68 0.15 6.40
C GLY A 12 -3.35 0.11 5.65
N PHE A 13 -2.82 -1.12 5.50
CA PHE A 13 -1.52 -1.40 4.89
C PHE A 13 -1.34 -0.78 3.51
N ASN A 14 -2.35 -0.91 2.64
CA ASN A 14 -2.25 -0.46 1.25
C ASN A 14 -2.35 1.06 1.08
N LEU A 15 -3.10 1.77 1.93
CA LEU A 15 -3.07 3.25 1.90
C LEU A 15 -1.72 3.77 2.40
N ARG A 16 -1.14 3.15 3.44
CA ARG A 16 0.20 3.51 3.94
C ARG A 16 1.30 3.38 2.87
N ARG A 17 1.16 2.39 1.96
CA ARG A 17 2.03 2.27 0.78
C ARG A 17 1.86 3.42 -0.20
N ASP A 18 0.64 3.93 -0.39
CA ASP A 18 0.42 5.11 -1.22
C ASP A 18 1.02 6.38 -0.56
N VAL A 19 0.88 6.53 0.76
CA VAL A 19 1.52 7.64 1.49
C VAL A 19 3.05 7.57 1.41
N TYR A 20 3.64 6.37 1.41
CA TYR A 20 5.07 6.21 1.16
C TYR A 20 5.49 6.87 -0.16
N LEU A 21 4.74 6.70 -1.25
CA LEU A 21 5.07 7.31 -2.54
C LEU A 21 5.14 8.84 -2.45
N ARG A 22 4.21 9.45 -1.71
CA ARG A 22 4.17 10.91 -1.47
C ARG A 22 5.43 11.37 -0.74
N VAL A 23 5.78 10.70 0.36
CA VAL A 23 6.91 11.07 1.22
C VAL A 23 8.25 10.74 0.55
N ALA A 24 8.34 9.63 -0.17
CA ALA A 24 9.54 9.25 -0.92
C ALA A 24 9.83 10.25 -2.05
N ASN A 25 8.81 10.67 -2.79
CA ASN A 25 8.98 11.70 -3.81
C ASN A 25 9.30 13.08 -3.19
N LEU A 26 8.73 13.42 -2.03
CA LEU A 26 9.18 14.62 -1.29
C LEU A 26 10.68 14.54 -0.97
N VAL A 27 11.19 13.42 -0.45
CA VAL A 27 12.63 13.22 -0.20
C VAL A 27 13.44 13.30 -1.49
N LYS A 28 12.94 12.75 -2.59
CA LYS A 28 13.58 12.86 -3.91
C LYS A 28 13.77 14.33 -4.31
N PHE A 29 12.73 15.16 -4.20
CA PHE A 29 12.82 16.59 -4.52
C PHE A 29 13.66 17.40 -3.52
N LEU A 30 13.69 17.01 -2.23
CA LEU A 30 14.58 17.62 -1.25
C LEU A 30 16.06 17.35 -1.60
N ASN A 31 16.36 16.14 -2.09
CA ASN A 31 17.70 15.69 -2.46
C ASN A 31 18.28 16.37 -3.71
N GLU A 32 17.49 17.13 -4.46
CA GLU A 32 17.99 18.01 -5.50
C GLU A 32 18.80 19.19 -4.93
N GLU A 33 18.59 19.53 -3.64
CA GLU A 33 19.20 20.70 -3.00
C GLU A 33 20.02 20.36 -1.75
N GLN A 34 19.52 19.47 -0.89
CA GLN A 34 20.21 19.08 0.35
C GLN A 34 20.06 17.58 0.60
N PRO A 35 21.03 16.91 1.25
CA PRO A 35 20.94 15.48 1.51
C PRO A 35 19.94 15.15 2.64
N TRP A 36 18.92 14.38 2.29
CA TRP A 36 17.87 13.82 3.13
C TRP A 36 17.81 12.29 2.98
N VAL A 37 17.64 11.63 4.12
CA VAL A 37 17.39 10.19 4.21
C VAL A 37 15.96 9.99 4.71
N LEU A 38 15.19 9.16 4.01
CA LEU A 38 13.88 8.73 4.51
C LEU A 38 14.08 7.59 5.51
N VAL A 39 13.64 7.82 6.74
CA VAL A 39 13.58 6.81 7.78
C VAL A 39 12.21 6.14 7.70
N LEU A 40 12.23 4.84 7.43
CA LEU A 40 11.03 4.05 7.19
C LEU A 40 10.30 3.78 8.51
N PRO A 41 9.02 4.15 8.63
CA PRO A 41 8.26 3.92 9.86
C PRO A 41 7.98 2.43 10.04
N PRO A 42 8.30 1.83 11.19
CA PRO A 42 8.03 0.43 11.43
C PRO A 42 6.55 0.12 11.27
N TRP A 43 6.25 -1.04 10.68
CA TRP A 43 4.88 -1.52 10.59
C TRP A 43 4.38 -1.92 11.98
N GLY A 44 3.13 -1.60 12.26
CA GLY A 44 2.53 -1.73 13.58
C GLY A 44 1.09 -2.23 13.54
N HIS A 45 0.35 -2.05 14.63
CA HIS A 45 -1.06 -2.45 14.71
C HIS A 45 -1.90 -1.74 13.65
N LEU A 46 -2.14 -2.41 12.52
CA LEU A 46 -3.05 -1.92 11.48
C LEU A 46 -4.45 -2.44 11.75
N TYR A 47 -5.46 -1.60 11.51
CA TYR A 47 -6.86 -1.91 11.77
C TYR A 47 -7.35 -3.24 11.13
N HIS A 48 -6.78 -3.63 9.98
CA HIS A 48 -7.15 -4.85 9.26
C HIS A 48 -6.30 -6.09 9.59
N TRP A 49 -5.28 -5.95 10.43
CA TRP A 49 -4.45 -7.09 10.85
C TRP A 49 -5.22 -7.92 11.87
N GLN A 50 -5.57 -9.14 11.46
CA GLN A 50 -6.55 -9.98 12.14
C GLN A 50 -5.92 -10.82 13.24
N SER A 51 -4.60 -11.02 13.17
CA SER A 51 -3.88 -11.89 14.07
C SER A 51 -3.76 -11.26 15.46
N ARG A 52 -4.54 -11.77 16.41
CA ARG A 52 -4.54 -11.31 17.82
C ARG A 52 -3.37 -11.87 18.65
N THR A 53 -2.74 -12.93 18.18
CA THR A 53 -1.69 -13.70 18.89
C THR A 53 -0.27 -13.27 18.54
N ILE A 54 -0.11 -12.39 17.55
CA ILE A 54 1.21 -12.02 17.00
C ILE A 54 1.57 -10.60 17.45
N SER A 55 2.81 -10.41 17.93
CA SER A 55 3.35 -9.07 18.17
C SER A 55 3.39 -8.31 16.84
N ASN A 56 2.47 -7.36 16.70
CA ASN A 56 2.26 -6.55 15.51
C ASN A 56 2.83 -5.15 15.71
N SER A 57 4.05 -5.03 16.23
CA SER A 57 4.74 -3.75 16.42
C SER A 57 6.19 -3.86 16.00
N GLN A 58 6.79 -2.72 15.65
CA GLN A 58 8.21 -2.62 15.30
C GLN A 58 8.65 -3.54 14.13
N ILE A 59 7.74 -3.86 13.21
CA ILE A 59 8.06 -4.74 12.09
C ILE A 59 8.85 -3.93 11.04
N PRO A 60 10.07 -4.36 10.65
CA PRO A 60 10.88 -3.65 9.66
C PRO A 60 10.28 -3.75 8.26
N TRP A 61 10.59 -2.79 7.40
CA TRP A 61 10.19 -2.80 5.99
C TRP A 61 10.80 -3.95 5.20
N ALA A 62 12.03 -4.36 5.55
CA ALA A 62 12.70 -5.51 4.95
C ALA A 62 11.89 -6.82 5.03
N LYS A 63 10.90 -6.89 5.93
CA LYS A 63 9.98 -8.03 6.02
C LYS A 63 9.06 -8.13 4.80
N PHE A 64 8.70 -6.99 4.22
CA PHE A 64 7.68 -6.87 3.17
C PHE A 64 8.26 -6.41 1.82
N PHE A 65 9.29 -5.57 1.83
CA PHE A 65 9.85 -4.94 0.65
C PHE A 65 11.35 -5.14 0.57
N ASP A 66 11.87 -5.18 -0.66
CA ASP A 66 13.30 -5.20 -0.91
C ASP A 66 13.91 -3.81 -0.70
N LEU A 67 14.67 -3.64 0.38
CA LEU A 67 15.29 -2.34 0.70
C LEU A 67 16.33 -1.91 -0.34
N ALA A 68 16.97 -2.84 -1.04
CA ALA A 68 17.91 -2.49 -2.11
C ALA A 68 17.18 -1.79 -3.26
N SER A 69 15.99 -2.28 -3.63
CA SER A 69 15.11 -1.68 -4.63
C SER A 69 14.65 -0.29 -4.21
N LEU A 70 14.19 -0.09 -2.96
CA LEU A 70 13.82 1.23 -2.45
C LEU A 70 15.01 2.22 -2.48
N ARG A 71 16.22 1.75 -2.15
CA ARG A 71 17.43 2.57 -2.13
C ARG A 71 17.88 3.06 -3.51
N LYS A 72 17.44 2.40 -4.60
CA LYS A 72 17.68 2.89 -5.97
C LYS A 72 16.87 4.15 -6.28
N LEU A 73 15.77 4.41 -5.56
CA LEU A 73 14.98 5.63 -5.70
C LEU A 73 15.55 6.79 -4.89
N ILE A 74 15.74 6.56 -3.59
CA ILE A 74 16.20 7.56 -2.60
C ILE A 74 16.96 6.88 -1.47
N PRO A 75 17.81 7.60 -0.71
CA PRO A 75 18.39 7.06 0.52
C PRO A 75 17.29 6.70 1.53
N VAL A 76 17.14 5.41 1.81
CA VAL A 76 16.22 4.89 2.83
C VAL A 76 16.96 4.09 3.90
N MET A 77 16.47 4.17 5.14
CA MET A 77 16.94 3.36 6.25
C MET A 77 15.79 2.94 7.16
N GLU A 78 15.95 1.80 7.84
CA GLU A 78 15.01 1.37 8.87
C GLU A 78 15.09 2.29 10.09
N PHE A 79 13.99 2.42 10.83
CA PHE A 79 13.98 3.21 12.06
C PHE A 79 15.00 2.72 13.09
N THR A 80 15.24 1.41 13.19
CA THR A 80 16.27 0.85 14.07
C THR A 80 17.68 1.30 13.68
N ASP A 81 17.96 1.48 12.39
CA ASP A 81 19.25 1.97 11.93
C ASP A 81 19.39 3.47 12.16
N TYR A 82 18.30 4.22 12.02
CA TYR A 82 18.26 5.63 12.44
C TYR A 82 18.67 5.78 13.91
N LEU A 83 18.07 5.01 14.83
CA LEU A 83 18.40 5.04 16.27
C LEU A 83 19.88 4.74 16.54
N LYS A 84 20.48 3.81 15.79
CA LYS A 84 21.91 3.47 15.92
C LYS A 84 22.80 4.60 15.43
N VAL A 85 22.47 5.20 14.28
CA VAL A 85 23.27 6.26 13.65
C VAL A 85 23.21 7.56 14.44
N THR A 86 22.06 7.92 14.99
CA THR A 86 21.93 9.11 15.85
C THR A 86 22.47 8.89 17.25
N GLY A 87 22.57 7.63 17.70
CA GLY A 87 23.02 7.27 19.05
C GLY A 87 22.01 7.64 20.16
N LYS A 88 20.83 8.14 19.80
CA LYS A 88 19.75 8.55 20.70
C LYS A 88 18.39 8.27 20.09
N PRO A 89 17.38 7.89 20.89
CA PRO A 89 16.02 7.68 20.43
C PRO A 89 15.24 9.00 20.30
N GLU A 90 15.83 9.96 19.59
CA GLU A 90 15.39 11.35 19.54
C GLU A 90 14.87 11.69 18.14
N VAL A 91 13.83 12.50 18.08
CA VAL A 91 13.41 13.26 16.89
C VAL A 91 13.42 14.75 17.23
N GLU A 92 14.08 15.58 16.44
CA GLU A 92 14.23 17.00 16.80
C GLU A 92 12.90 17.78 16.68
N SER A 93 12.10 17.53 15.62
CA SER A 93 10.80 18.20 15.46
C SER A 93 9.72 17.25 14.97
N ALA A 94 8.65 17.12 15.75
CA ALA A 94 7.43 16.42 15.39
C ALA A 94 6.37 17.42 14.91
N ILE A 95 5.86 17.18 13.70
CA ILE A 95 4.87 18.03 13.04
C ILE A 95 3.61 17.22 12.84
N TYR A 96 2.53 17.62 13.51
CA TYR A 96 1.22 17.02 13.36
C TYR A 96 0.42 17.74 12.27
N LEU A 97 0.30 17.11 11.10
CA LEU A 97 -0.49 17.66 10.01
C LEU A 97 -1.99 17.53 10.32
N GLN A 98 -2.74 18.57 10.02
CA GLN A 98 -4.18 18.60 10.22
C GLN A 98 -4.87 19.43 9.13
N ARG A 99 -6.19 19.35 9.06
CA ARG A 99 -6.97 20.25 8.19
C ARG A 99 -7.01 21.68 8.73
N TYR A 100 -7.44 22.63 7.90
CA TYR A 100 -7.90 23.93 8.37
C TYR A 100 -9.28 23.77 9.03
N LYS A 101 -9.48 24.40 10.20
CA LYS A 101 -10.73 24.29 10.98
C LYS A 101 -11.91 24.88 10.21
N GLU A 102 -11.65 25.97 9.52
CA GLU A 102 -12.58 26.71 8.65
C GLU A 102 -12.89 25.99 7.33
N GLY A 103 -12.14 24.93 7.00
CA GLY A 103 -12.25 24.24 5.70
C GLY A 103 -11.78 25.11 4.54
N TRP A 104 -12.48 25.03 3.42
CA TRP A 104 -12.35 25.94 2.28
C TRP A 104 -13.74 26.33 1.81
N SER A 105 -13.92 27.57 1.36
CA SER A 105 -15.20 28.10 0.90
C SER A 105 -15.11 28.57 -0.56
N GLY A 106 -16.24 28.54 -1.28
CA GLY A 106 -16.33 29.09 -2.64
C GLY A 106 -15.64 28.29 -3.75
N GLY A 107 -15.26 27.02 -3.51
CA GLY A 107 -14.63 26.17 -4.55
C GLY A 107 -13.17 26.50 -4.86
N HIS A 108 -12.55 27.43 -4.15
CA HIS A 108 -11.14 27.77 -4.29
C HIS A 108 -10.29 26.91 -3.36
N TRP A 109 -9.60 25.93 -3.94
CA TRP A 109 -8.55 25.17 -3.26
C TRP A 109 -7.21 25.86 -3.50
N GLU A 110 -6.51 26.21 -2.43
CA GLU A 110 -5.21 26.88 -2.48
C GLU A 110 -4.17 26.10 -1.68
N GLU A 111 -2.94 26.05 -2.18
CA GLU A 111 -1.85 25.41 -1.44
C GLU A 111 -1.37 26.30 -0.31
N LYS A 112 -1.53 25.83 0.93
CA LYS A 112 -1.11 26.58 2.12
C LYS A 112 -0.81 25.69 3.32
N MET A 113 0.09 26.18 4.16
CA MET A 113 0.51 25.51 5.37
C MET A 113 0.81 26.55 6.46
N HIS A 114 0.18 26.41 7.62
CA HIS A 114 0.35 27.34 8.74
C HIS A 114 0.40 26.58 10.06
N GLU A 115 1.29 27.02 10.95
CA GLU A 115 1.25 26.61 12.35
C GLU A 115 -0.06 27.09 12.98
N ARG A 116 -0.77 26.18 13.65
CA ARG A 116 -2.09 26.42 14.23
C ARG A 116 -2.22 25.63 15.53
N GLU A 117 -3.20 26.00 16.34
CA GLU A 117 -3.61 25.18 17.47
C GLU A 117 -4.01 23.77 17.00
N CYS A 118 -3.66 22.77 17.80
CA CYS A 118 -4.01 21.38 17.53
C CYS A 118 -5.54 21.17 17.62
N LEU A 119 -6.14 20.67 16.53
CA LEU A 119 -7.59 20.46 16.45
C LEU A 119 -8.02 19.12 17.03
N ASP A 120 -7.30 18.06 16.66
CA ASP A 120 -7.60 16.69 17.07
C ASP A 120 -6.83 16.34 18.34
N LYS A 121 -7.40 15.44 19.14
CA LYS A 121 -6.65 14.81 20.23
C LYS A 121 -5.48 14.04 19.63
N HIS A 122 -4.26 14.49 19.93
CA HIS A 122 -3.04 13.76 19.64
C HIS A 122 -2.62 12.92 20.85
N GLY A 123 -1.88 11.84 20.60
CA GLY A 123 -1.31 11.01 21.67
C GLY A 123 -0.02 11.57 22.28
N PHE A 124 0.45 12.73 21.83
CA PHE A 124 1.65 13.37 22.34
C PHE A 124 1.40 14.00 23.72
N VAL A 125 2.29 13.70 24.67
CA VAL A 125 2.29 14.24 26.04
C VAL A 125 3.71 14.66 26.39
N GLN A 126 3.85 15.82 27.04
CA GLN A 126 5.14 16.30 27.51
C GLN A 126 5.49 15.66 28.86
N ASP A 127 6.70 15.13 29.01
CA ASP A 127 7.21 14.60 30.27
C ASP A 127 7.84 15.70 31.16
N ASP A 128 8.30 15.32 32.35
CA ASP A 128 8.88 16.24 33.35
C ASP A 128 10.16 16.94 32.84
N ASP A 129 10.86 16.35 31.87
CA ASP A 129 12.05 16.91 31.23
C ASP A 129 11.71 17.83 30.05
N GLY A 130 10.42 18.04 29.79
CA GLY A 130 9.94 18.85 28.67
C GLY A 130 9.98 18.13 27.32
N LEU A 131 10.24 16.82 27.29
CA LEU A 131 10.31 16.03 26.07
C LEU A 131 8.94 15.47 25.69
N TRP A 132 8.68 15.39 24.39
CA TRP A 132 7.40 14.95 23.87
C TRP A 132 7.39 13.43 23.66
N ARG A 133 6.56 12.73 24.44
CA ARG A 133 6.36 11.28 24.41
C ARG A 133 5.13 10.93 23.59
N TRP A 134 5.24 9.83 22.85
CA TRP A 134 4.15 9.25 22.07
C TRP A 134 4.42 7.75 21.84
N TRP A 135 3.54 7.07 21.10
CA TRP A 135 3.66 5.66 20.77
C TRP A 135 4.96 5.31 20.05
N PHE A 136 5.42 6.16 19.11
CA PHE A 136 6.64 5.95 18.30
C PHE A 136 6.82 4.49 17.85
N TRP A 137 5.78 3.90 17.25
CA TRP A 137 5.76 2.49 16.78
C TRP A 137 6.10 1.42 17.83
N GLY A 138 5.98 1.75 19.11
CA GLY A 138 6.26 0.87 20.25
C GLY A 138 7.64 1.09 20.88
N TYR A 139 8.43 2.05 20.38
CA TYR A 139 9.73 2.40 20.97
C TYR A 139 9.53 3.32 22.17
N LYS A 140 9.39 2.73 23.36
CA LYS A 140 9.04 3.43 24.61
C LYS A 140 10.01 4.55 24.98
N ASP A 141 11.29 4.37 24.66
CA ASP A 141 12.33 5.35 24.99
C ASP A 141 12.40 6.49 23.99
N ALA A 142 11.66 6.41 22.88
CA ALA A 142 11.66 7.45 21.86
C ALA A 142 10.91 8.71 22.30
N TYR A 143 11.40 9.86 21.83
CA TYR A 143 10.84 11.17 22.14
C TYR A 143 11.08 12.17 21.02
N ALA A 144 10.30 13.25 21.04
CA ALA A 144 10.58 14.44 20.25
C ALA A 144 11.01 15.62 21.14
N ILE A 145 11.89 16.50 20.64
CA ILE A 145 12.29 17.72 21.34
C ILE A 145 11.21 18.81 21.16
N ASP A 146 10.76 19.02 19.93
CA ASP A 146 9.70 19.98 19.58
C ASP A 146 8.47 19.24 19.05
N PHE A 147 7.27 19.77 19.34
CA PHE A 147 6.01 19.29 18.80
C PHE A 147 5.09 20.47 18.46
N LYS A 148 4.51 20.44 17.26
CA LYS A 148 3.52 21.44 16.82
C LYS A 148 2.53 20.87 15.84
N CYS A 149 1.36 21.51 15.76
CA CYS A 149 0.36 21.23 14.75
C CYS A 149 0.44 22.21 13.58
N MET A 150 0.36 21.68 12.36
CA MET A 150 0.32 22.50 11.14
C MET A 150 -0.90 22.15 10.32
N SER A 151 -1.77 23.14 10.13
CA SER A 151 -2.89 23.01 9.20
C SER A 151 -2.36 23.07 7.77
N VAL A 152 -2.69 22.06 6.97
CA VAL A 152 -2.19 21.90 5.60
C VAL A 152 -3.33 21.60 4.62
N GLN A 153 -3.23 22.23 3.45
CA GLN A 153 -3.98 21.95 2.23
C GLN A 153 -2.94 22.05 1.13
N ALA A 154 -2.30 20.95 0.76
CA ALA A 154 -1.23 21.01 -0.24
C ALA A 154 -0.86 19.64 -0.77
N GLN A 155 -0.26 19.62 -1.95
CA GLN A 155 0.53 18.49 -2.41
C GLN A 155 1.84 18.38 -1.61
N TYR A 156 2.45 17.19 -1.61
CA TYR A 156 3.63 16.92 -0.79
C TYR A 156 4.82 17.85 -1.10
N THR A 157 4.99 18.33 -2.34
CA THR A 157 6.11 19.22 -2.73
C THR A 157 6.04 20.58 -2.07
N PHE A 158 4.86 21.03 -1.62
CA PHE A 158 4.69 22.31 -0.94
C PHE A 158 5.45 22.38 0.39
N LEU A 159 5.78 21.23 1.00
CA LEU A 159 6.58 21.18 2.22
C LEU A 159 8.07 21.46 1.97
N LYS A 160 8.54 21.40 0.72
CA LYS A 160 9.96 21.51 0.38
C LYS A 160 10.60 22.80 0.92
N PRO A 161 10.06 24.02 0.69
CA PRO A 161 10.66 25.24 1.23
C PRO A 161 10.72 25.24 2.76
N TYR A 162 9.65 24.75 3.41
CA TYR A 162 9.60 24.67 4.87
C TYR A 162 10.72 23.77 5.41
N LEU A 163 10.86 22.57 4.84
CA LEU A 163 11.85 21.58 5.25
C LEU A 163 13.28 22.07 4.96
N LEU A 164 13.52 22.78 3.85
CA LEU A 164 14.86 23.27 3.49
C LEU A 164 15.29 24.51 4.27
N HIS A 165 14.37 25.45 4.54
CA HIS A 165 14.73 26.81 4.98
C HIS A 165 14.06 27.27 6.26
N ASN A 166 12.85 26.80 6.58
CA ASN A 166 12.09 27.28 7.75
C ASN A 166 12.33 26.44 9.01
N THR A 167 13.02 25.31 8.91
CA THR A 167 13.42 24.49 10.06
C THR A 167 14.91 24.19 10.04
N THR A 168 15.56 24.31 11.19
CA THR A 168 16.95 23.89 11.42
C THR A 168 17.06 22.44 11.89
N ALA A 169 15.94 21.76 12.14
CA ALA A 169 15.90 20.41 12.70
C ALA A 169 16.59 19.39 11.78
N ARG A 170 17.47 18.57 12.34
CA ARG A 170 18.16 17.48 11.64
C ARG A 170 17.27 16.28 11.41
N SER A 171 16.31 16.02 12.29
CA SER A 171 15.28 14.98 12.13
C SER A 171 13.88 15.55 12.29
N VAL A 172 13.03 15.30 11.29
CA VAL A 172 11.65 15.81 11.24
C VAL A 172 10.70 14.61 11.13
N LEU A 173 9.74 14.51 12.04
CA LEU A 173 8.66 13.53 11.99
C LEU A 173 7.37 14.20 11.50
N LEU A 174 6.91 13.83 10.31
CA LEU A 174 5.63 14.24 9.74
C LEU A 174 4.53 13.25 10.13
N LEU A 175 3.71 13.62 11.12
CA LEU A 175 2.55 12.83 11.51
C LEU A 175 1.36 13.20 10.63
N ARG A 176 0.45 12.24 10.45
CA ARG A 176 -0.75 12.41 9.63
C ARG A 176 -0.41 12.75 8.17
N ALA A 177 0.62 12.11 7.64
CA ALA A 177 1.14 12.36 6.29
C ALA A 177 0.10 12.08 5.18
N GLU A 178 -1.00 11.38 5.48
CA GLU A 178 -2.12 11.22 4.55
C GLU A 178 -2.81 12.54 4.17
N HIS A 179 -2.64 13.61 4.95
CA HIS A 179 -3.16 14.94 4.61
C HIS A 179 -2.48 15.58 3.38
N LEU A 180 -1.28 15.12 3.02
CA LEU A 180 -0.59 15.54 1.81
C LEU A 180 -1.17 14.81 0.60
N ILE A 181 -1.46 15.50 -0.49
CA ILE A 181 -1.93 14.86 -1.73
C ILE A 181 -0.78 14.67 -2.74
N HIS A 182 -0.98 13.80 -3.72
CA HIS A 182 -0.03 13.64 -4.84
C HIS A 182 0.00 14.87 -5.76
N GLY A 183 -1.14 15.53 -5.95
CA GLY A 183 -1.24 16.78 -6.73
C GLY A 183 -0.79 16.57 -8.17
N SER A 184 0.13 17.41 -8.65
CA SER A 184 0.64 17.36 -10.03
C SER A 184 1.38 16.06 -10.39
N TYR A 185 1.82 15.29 -9.39
CA TYR A 185 2.64 14.09 -9.54
C TYR A 185 1.91 12.81 -9.12
N SER A 186 0.63 12.72 -9.50
CA SER A 186 -0.22 11.54 -9.25
C SER A 186 0.00 10.45 -10.31
N GLU A 187 -0.90 9.48 -10.42
CA GLU A 187 -0.77 8.28 -11.26
C GLU A 187 -0.62 8.55 -12.76
N TRP A 188 -0.90 9.76 -13.23
CA TRP A 188 -0.63 10.19 -14.61
C TRP A 188 0.83 10.63 -14.83
N SER A 189 1.66 10.66 -13.79
CA SER A 189 3.03 11.17 -13.82
C SER A 189 4.08 10.03 -13.75
N PRO A 190 5.19 10.15 -14.51
CA PRO A 190 6.35 9.26 -14.35
C PRO A 190 6.95 9.30 -12.96
N VAL A 191 6.84 10.43 -12.25
CA VAL A 191 7.35 10.59 -10.87
C VAL A 191 6.66 9.61 -9.92
N TRP A 192 5.35 9.45 -10.07
CA TRP A 192 4.56 8.50 -9.28
C TRP A 192 4.96 7.06 -9.60
N TRP A 193 5.00 6.70 -10.89
CA TRP A 193 5.33 5.33 -11.32
C TRP A 193 6.76 4.93 -10.99
N THR A 194 7.72 5.85 -11.05
CA THR A 194 9.10 5.60 -10.62
C THR A 194 9.16 5.22 -9.15
N ALA A 195 8.44 5.96 -8.28
CA ALA A 195 8.35 5.60 -6.87
C ALA A 195 7.62 4.27 -6.66
N ARG A 196 6.52 4.03 -7.40
CA ARG A 196 5.73 2.81 -7.29
C ARG A 196 6.48 1.54 -7.71
N ARG A 197 7.27 1.62 -8.78
CA ARG A 197 8.15 0.54 -9.29
C ARG A 197 9.27 0.19 -8.30
N SER A 198 9.73 1.15 -7.51
CA SER A 198 10.77 0.89 -6.49
C SER A 198 10.29 -0.02 -5.34
N MET A 199 8.96 -0.12 -5.13
CA MET A 199 8.36 -0.92 -4.06
C MET A 199 8.27 -2.42 -4.41
N VAL A 200 9.40 -3.02 -4.77
CA VAL A 200 9.49 -4.45 -5.06
C VAL A 200 9.29 -5.23 -3.75
N PHE A 201 8.42 -6.25 -3.77
CA PHE A 201 8.20 -7.12 -2.62
C PHE A 201 9.47 -7.91 -2.26
N SER A 202 9.61 -8.25 -0.97
CA SER A 202 10.75 -9.02 -0.50
C SER A 202 10.85 -10.37 -1.23
N GLN A 203 12.07 -10.79 -1.58
CA GLN A 203 12.30 -12.03 -2.34
C GLN A 203 11.61 -13.23 -1.69
N LYS A 204 11.73 -13.34 -0.36
CA LYS A 204 11.11 -14.41 0.42
C LYS A 204 9.60 -14.53 0.22
N LEU A 205 8.87 -13.41 0.15
CA LEU A 205 7.42 -13.44 -0.07
C LEU A 205 7.06 -13.80 -1.51
N ARG A 206 7.87 -13.33 -2.48
CA ARG A 206 7.74 -13.72 -3.89
C ARG A 206 7.97 -15.22 -4.06
N ASP A 207 9.04 -15.76 -3.48
CA ASP A 207 9.37 -17.20 -3.54
C ASP A 207 8.22 -18.08 -3.01
N VAL A 208 7.60 -17.69 -1.89
CA VAL A 208 6.46 -18.43 -1.32
C VAL A 208 5.25 -18.38 -2.26
N ALA A 209 4.98 -17.22 -2.83
CA ALA A 209 3.88 -17.03 -3.76
C ALA A 209 4.12 -17.76 -5.09
N ASP A 210 5.36 -17.81 -5.58
CA ASP A 210 5.76 -18.53 -6.79
C ASP A 210 5.70 -20.04 -6.60
N GLN A 211 6.09 -20.56 -5.42
CA GLN A 211 5.87 -21.96 -5.06
C GLN A 211 4.38 -22.32 -5.08
N PHE A 212 3.50 -21.44 -4.57
CA PHE A 212 2.07 -21.66 -4.63
C PHE A 212 1.55 -21.63 -6.08
N ARG A 213 1.99 -20.66 -6.89
CA ARG A 213 1.64 -20.56 -8.33
C ARG A 213 2.03 -21.82 -9.09
N GLU A 214 3.22 -22.35 -8.85
CA GLU A 214 3.69 -23.56 -9.50
C GLU A 214 2.85 -24.77 -9.08
N ALA A 215 2.70 -24.98 -7.77
CA ALA A 215 2.04 -26.17 -7.21
C ALA A 215 0.53 -26.20 -7.47
N GLU A 216 -0.15 -25.06 -7.34
CA GLU A 216 -1.62 -25.01 -7.34
C GLU A 216 -2.21 -24.47 -8.64
N LEU A 217 -1.47 -23.67 -9.40
CA LEU A 217 -2.02 -22.90 -10.52
C LEU A 217 -1.32 -23.20 -11.86
N ASN A 218 -0.35 -24.13 -11.89
CA ASN A 218 0.45 -24.45 -13.07
C ASN A 218 1.09 -23.19 -13.71
N SER A 219 1.52 -22.26 -12.87
CA SER A 219 1.96 -20.91 -13.23
C SER A 219 3.42 -20.71 -12.81
N ASP A 220 4.24 -20.20 -13.71
CA ASP A 220 5.59 -19.71 -13.41
C ASP A 220 5.97 -18.59 -14.39
N ASP A 221 6.96 -17.78 -14.03
CA ASP A 221 7.29 -16.56 -14.77
C ASP A 221 7.74 -16.80 -16.21
N VAL A 222 8.33 -17.95 -16.51
CA VAL A 222 8.80 -18.28 -17.87
C VAL A 222 7.62 -18.63 -18.75
N LYS A 223 6.70 -19.49 -18.29
CA LYS A 223 5.46 -19.82 -19.02
C LYS A 223 4.53 -18.63 -19.16
N ASP A 224 4.49 -17.77 -18.14
CA ASP A 224 3.52 -16.67 -18.02
C ASP A 224 4.04 -15.36 -18.65
N ASN A 225 5.31 -15.34 -19.05
CA ASN A 225 6.04 -14.16 -19.52
C ASN A 225 6.01 -12.98 -18.52
N THR A 226 6.25 -13.28 -17.24
CA THR A 226 6.20 -12.33 -16.12
C THR A 226 7.52 -12.22 -15.36
N VAL A 227 8.63 -12.65 -15.97
CA VAL A 227 9.97 -12.56 -15.33
C VAL A 227 10.24 -11.12 -14.89
N LEU A 228 10.52 -10.96 -13.60
CA LEU A 228 10.96 -9.68 -13.04
C LEU A 228 12.40 -9.36 -13.45
N GLU A 229 12.60 -8.15 -13.93
CA GLU A 229 13.91 -7.56 -14.21
C GLU A 229 14.24 -6.52 -13.13
N ASP A 230 15.45 -5.95 -13.19
CA ASP A 230 15.78 -4.85 -12.30
C ASP A 230 14.83 -3.67 -12.54
N TRP A 231 14.18 -3.19 -11.48
CA TRP A 231 13.05 -2.29 -11.61
C TRP A 231 13.36 -0.99 -12.37
N PRO A 232 14.57 -0.37 -12.33
CA PRO A 232 14.83 0.83 -13.13
C PRO A 232 14.75 0.55 -14.63
N GLU A 233 15.31 -0.60 -15.04
CA GLU A 233 15.44 -1.03 -16.44
C GLU A 233 14.16 -1.70 -16.98
N MET A 234 13.35 -2.28 -16.10
CA MET A 234 12.14 -3.01 -16.46
C MET A 234 11.06 -2.10 -17.07
N LYS A 235 11.07 -1.94 -18.40
CA LYS A 235 10.07 -1.19 -19.17
C LYS A 235 9.25 -2.15 -20.03
N ARG A 236 8.11 -2.58 -19.51
CA ARG A 236 7.15 -3.46 -20.21
C ARG A 236 6.14 -2.66 -21.03
N ILE A 237 5.68 -3.24 -22.13
CA ILE A 237 4.56 -2.75 -22.93
C ILE A 237 3.32 -3.57 -22.57
N HIS A 238 2.14 -2.94 -22.59
CA HIS A 238 0.89 -3.65 -22.36
C HIS A 238 0.70 -4.79 -23.36
N GLY A 239 0.51 -6.00 -22.85
CA GLY A 239 0.40 -7.22 -23.63
C GLY A 239 1.67 -8.07 -23.65
N ASP A 240 2.79 -7.60 -23.07
CA ASP A 240 3.98 -8.43 -22.89
C ASP A 240 3.66 -9.61 -21.96
N ALA A 241 3.04 -9.36 -20.81
CA ALA A 241 2.69 -10.41 -19.87
C ALA A 241 1.44 -11.20 -20.31
N ILE A 242 1.52 -12.53 -20.20
CA ILE A 242 0.42 -13.46 -20.52
C ILE A 242 -0.32 -13.86 -19.24
N GLY A 243 0.42 -14.18 -18.17
CA GLY A 243 -0.12 -14.68 -16.91
C GLY A 243 -0.47 -16.16 -16.92
N GLY A 244 -0.48 -16.74 -15.72
CA GLY A 244 -0.76 -18.15 -15.51
C GLY A 244 -2.16 -18.57 -15.92
N PRO A 245 -2.40 -19.87 -16.15
CA PRO A 245 -3.67 -20.40 -16.66
C PRO A 245 -4.78 -20.44 -15.59
N TYR A 246 -4.99 -19.32 -14.90
CA TYR A 246 -6.02 -19.11 -13.89
C TYR A 246 -6.54 -17.67 -13.90
N MET A 247 -7.74 -17.50 -13.39
CA MET A 247 -8.30 -16.19 -13.05
C MET A 247 -7.95 -15.87 -11.59
N ALA A 248 -7.67 -14.62 -11.26
CA ALA A 248 -7.62 -14.19 -9.88
C ALA A 248 -8.74 -13.21 -9.56
N VAL A 249 -9.28 -13.34 -8.36
CA VAL A 249 -10.24 -12.39 -7.83
C VAL A 249 -9.83 -11.87 -6.48
N HIS A 250 -10.09 -10.60 -6.25
CA HIS A 250 -10.02 -10.01 -4.92
C HIS A 250 -11.43 -9.63 -4.46
N LEU A 251 -11.92 -10.32 -3.43
CA LEU A 251 -13.24 -10.14 -2.86
C LEU A 251 -13.13 -9.59 -1.43
N ARG A 252 -13.27 -8.26 -1.30
CA ARG A 252 -13.27 -7.55 -0.02
C ARG A 252 -14.68 -7.53 0.56
N ARG A 253 -14.88 -8.20 1.70
CA ARG A 253 -16.19 -8.38 2.33
C ARG A 253 -16.33 -7.57 3.60
N LYS A 254 -15.79 -8.04 4.74
CA LYS A 254 -15.98 -7.50 6.11
C LYS A 254 -16.67 -6.14 6.24
N ASP A 255 -15.89 -5.07 6.40
CA ASP A 255 -16.38 -3.69 6.56
C ASP A 255 -17.05 -3.14 5.29
N PHE A 256 -16.74 -3.70 4.13
CA PHE A 256 -17.33 -3.29 2.86
C PHE A 256 -18.79 -3.76 2.71
N LEU A 257 -19.19 -4.86 3.37
CA LEU A 257 -20.57 -5.33 3.38
C LEU A 257 -21.53 -4.31 4.02
N SER A 258 -21.05 -3.49 4.95
CA SER A 258 -21.88 -2.44 5.58
C SER A 258 -21.68 -1.05 4.95
N SER A 259 -20.48 -0.74 4.49
CA SER A 259 -20.12 0.61 4.00
C SER A 259 -20.22 0.78 2.48
N HIS A 260 -20.19 -0.30 1.70
CA HIS A 260 -20.09 -0.29 0.23
C HIS A 260 -21.01 -1.32 -0.43
N THR A 261 -22.25 -1.43 0.05
CA THR A 261 -23.24 -2.44 -0.40
C THR A 261 -23.52 -2.44 -1.91
N LYS A 262 -23.23 -1.35 -2.62
CA LYS A 262 -23.38 -1.25 -4.07
C LYS A 262 -22.19 -1.79 -4.86
N ASP A 263 -21.02 -1.86 -4.23
CA ASP A 263 -19.74 -2.25 -4.87
C ASP A 263 -19.33 -3.68 -4.54
N VAL A 264 -20.07 -4.37 -3.67
CA VAL A 264 -19.82 -5.75 -3.25
C VAL A 264 -21.01 -6.65 -3.60
N PRO A 265 -20.84 -7.66 -4.46
CA PRO A 265 -21.89 -8.63 -4.75
C PRO A 265 -22.15 -9.62 -3.60
N SER A 266 -23.27 -10.34 -3.67
CA SER A 266 -23.43 -11.57 -2.89
C SER A 266 -22.43 -12.64 -3.33
N LEU A 267 -22.28 -13.72 -2.55
CA LEU A 267 -21.40 -14.84 -2.93
C LEU A 267 -21.91 -15.55 -4.20
N ALA A 268 -23.23 -15.70 -4.34
CA ALA A 268 -23.85 -16.22 -5.56
C ALA A 268 -23.63 -15.28 -6.75
N GLY A 269 -23.77 -13.96 -6.55
CA GLY A 269 -23.51 -12.95 -7.57
C GLY A 269 -22.04 -12.89 -8.01
N ALA A 270 -21.11 -13.01 -7.06
CA ALA A 270 -19.68 -13.13 -7.33
C ALA A 270 -19.37 -14.42 -8.12
N ALA A 271 -19.90 -15.56 -7.69
CA ALA A 271 -19.72 -16.84 -8.38
C ALA A 271 -20.25 -16.80 -9.82
N LYS A 272 -21.39 -16.13 -10.05
CA LYS A 272 -21.92 -15.93 -11.40
C LYS A 272 -20.93 -15.17 -12.29
N GLN A 273 -20.42 -14.02 -11.83
CA GLN A 273 -19.45 -13.20 -12.57
C GLN A 273 -18.12 -13.94 -12.80
N ILE A 274 -17.63 -14.67 -11.80
CA ILE A 274 -16.43 -15.51 -11.91
C ILE A 274 -16.62 -16.57 -12.99
N ARG A 275 -17.72 -17.32 -12.94
CA ARG A 275 -18.02 -18.37 -13.93
C ARG A 275 -18.07 -17.82 -15.36
N GLU A 276 -18.71 -16.67 -15.56
CA GLU A 276 -18.80 -16.03 -16.86
C GLU A 276 -17.40 -15.74 -17.43
N LYS A 277 -16.52 -15.16 -16.62
CA LYS A 277 -15.14 -14.85 -17.04
C LYS A 277 -14.24 -16.08 -17.20
N LEU A 278 -14.39 -17.09 -16.34
CA LEU A 278 -13.68 -18.37 -16.51
C LEU A 278 -14.02 -19.02 -17.85
N LYS A 279 -15.31 -19.02 -18.25
CA LYS A 279 -15.74 -19.54 -19.56
C LYS A 279 -15.28 -18.67 -20.72
N GLU A 280 -15.35 -17.34 -20.59
CA GLU A 280 -14.93 -16.38 -21.62
C GLU A 280 -13.44 -16.54 -21.98
N PHE A 281 -12.59 -16.81 -20.99
CA PHE A 281 -11.14 -16.93 -21.17
C PHE A 281 -10.61 -18.37 -21.21
N ASP A 282 -11.50 -19.36 -21.24
CA ASP A 282 -11.17 -20.80 -21.23
C ASP A 282 -10.22 -21.19 -20.06
N LEU A 283 -10.58 -20.73 -18.85
CA LEU A 283 -9.83 -20.94 -17.62
C LEU A 283 -10.56 -21.92 -16.70
N ASN A 284 -9.82 -22.87 -16.13
CA ASN A 284 -10.36 -23.92 -15.26
C ASN A 284 -10.06 -23.72 -13.77
N ALA A 285 -9.29 -22.69 -13.42
CA ALA A 285 -8.89 -22.40 -12.04
C ALA A 285 -9.12 -20.93 -11.68
N VAL A 286 -9.54 -20.69 -10.44
CA VAL A 286 -9.66 -19.35 -9.86
C VAL A 286 -8.94 -19.28 -8.50
N TYR A 287 -8.06 -18.29 -8.37
CA TYR A 287 -7.47 -17.89 -7.11
C TYR A 287 -8.31 -16.81 -6.43
N VAL A 288 -8.63 -16.98 -5.15
CA VAL A 288 -9.47 -16.04 -4.39
C VAL A 288 -8.67 -15.39 -3.26
N ALA A 289 -8.29 -14.13 -3.42
CA ALA A 289 -7.83 -13.28 -2.33
C ALA A 289 -9.03 -12.67 -1.62
N THR A 290 -9.26 -13.01 -0.36
CA THR A 290 -10.42 -12.50 0.39
C THR A 290 -10.14 -12.39 1.88
N ASP A 291 -10.78 -11.42 2.52
CA ASP A 291 -10.83 -11.29 3.97
C ASP A 291 -12.04 -12.01 4.58
N ALA A 292 -12.82 -12.73 3.77
CA ALA A 292 -13.96 -13.51 4.21
C ALA A 292 -13.56 -14.63 5.19
N PRO A 293 -14.43 -14.98 6.16
CA PRO A 293 -14.23 -16.16 6.99
C PRO A 293 -14.31 -17.44 6.15
N LYS A 294 -13.85 -18.55 6.72
CA LYS A 294 -13.71 -19.83 6.01
C LYS A 294 -15.04 -20.32 5.44
N GLU A 295 -16.13 -20.12 6.17
CA GLU A 295 -17.48 -20.54 5.81
C GLU A 295 -17.96 -19.86 4.52
N GLU A 296 -17.75 -18.54 4.38
CA GLU A 296 -18.11 -17.80 3.17
C GLU A 296 -17.26 -18.22 1.96
N PHE A 297 -15.98 -18.54 2.18
CA PHE A 297 -15.14 -19.09 1.12
C PHE A 297 -15.64 -20.46 0.64
N LEU A 298 -16.02 -21.34 1.58
CA LEU A 298 -16.57 -22.66 1.24
C LEU A 298 -17.92 -22.54 0.51
N GLU A 299 -18.76 -21.57 0.88
CA GLU A 299 -19.99 -21.26 0.16
C GLU A 299 -19.69 -20.80 -1.28
N LEU A 300 -18.75 -19.86 -1.47
CA LEU A 300 -18.31 -19.42 -2.80
C LEU A 300 -17.78 -20.60 -3.63
N GLN A 301 -16.97 -21.47 -3.03
CA GLN A 301 -16.42 -22.67 -3.67
C GLN A 301 -17.54 -23.64 -4.08
N SER A 302 -18.57 -23.82 -3.25
CA SER A 302 -19.73 -24.66 -3.58
C SER A 302 -20.49 -24.16 -4.81
N HIS A 303 -20.55 -22.84 -5.01
CA HIS A 303 -21.15 -22.23 -6.19
C HIS A 303 -20.28 -22.33 -7.44
N LEU A 304 -19.04 -22.82 -7.36
CA LEU A 304 -18.08 -22.93 -8.45
C LEU A 304 -17.49 -24.35 -8.53
N SER A 305 -18.26 -25.36 -8.13
CA SER A 305 -17.81 -26.76 -8.01
C SER A 305 -17.23 -27.38 -9.29
N GLU A 306 -17.54 -26.80 -10.45
CA GLU A 306 -17.01 -27.22 -11.75
C GLU A 306 -15.59 -26.69 -12.06
N PHE A 307 -15.05 -25.79 -11.23
CA PHE A 307 -13.74 -25.19 -11.38
C PHE A 307 -12.84 -25.48 -10.18
N LYS A 308 -11.51 -25.43 -10.38
CA LYS A 308 -10.55 -25.44 -9.27
C LYS A 308 -10.58 -24.08 -8.57
N VAL A 309 -11.18 -24.00 -7.39
CA VAL A 309 -11.18 -22.78 -6.55
C VAL A 309 -10.18 -22.94 -5.42
N VAL A 310 -9.16 -22.07 -5.38
CA VAL A 310 -8.10 -22.11 -4.37
C VAL A 310 -7.87 -20.74 -3.74
N LYS A 311 -7.31 -20.74 -2.54
CA LYS A 311 -6.79 -19.55 -1.86
C LYS A 311 -5.54 -19.94 -1.07
N PHE A 312 -4.67 -18.98 -0.77
CA PHE A 312 -3.54 -19.21 0.12
C PHE A 312 -4.03 -19.27 1.58
N GLU A 313 -3.83 -20.41 2.24
CA GLU A 313 -4.09 -20.57 3.68
C GLU A 313 -2.74 -20.73 4.40
N PRO A 314 -2.21 -19.68 5.07
CA PRO A 314 -0.95 -19.79 5.79
C PRO A 314 -1.11 -20.72 6.99
N THR A 315 -0.10 -21.55 7.24
CA THR A 315 0.07 -22.22 8.55
C THR A 315 0.35 -21.18 9.64
N GLN A 316 0.19 -21.55 10.92
CA GLN A 316 0.51 -20.64 12.02
C GLN A 316 1.98 -20.19 11.99
N GLU A 317 2.90 -21.08 11.63
CA GLU A 317 4.33 -20.75 11.48
C GLU A 317 4.56 -19.72 10.37
N GLN A 318 3.92 -19.92 9.20
CA GLN A 318 3.98 -18.95 8.11
C GLN A 318 3.35 -17.61 8.49
N LEU A 319 2.25 -17.61 9.25
CA LEU A 319 1.63 -16.38 9.73
C LEU A 319 2.50 -15.65 10.75
N ASP A 320 3.14 -16.37 11.67
CA ASP A 320 4.08 -15.81 12.65
C ASP A 320 5.32 -15.24 11.97
N ASP A 321 5.78 -15.90 10.91
CA ASP A 321 6.87 -15.41 10.09
C ASP A 321 6.39 -14.22 9.25
N TYR A 322 5.53 -14.41 8.26
CA TYR A 322 5.19 -13.41 7.25
C TYR A 322 4.33 -12.26 7.78
N LYS A 323 3.66 -12.44 8.93
CA LYS A 323 2.66 -11.50 9.47
C LYS A 323 1.48 -11.30 8.51
N ASP A 324 0.45 -10.61 8.98
CA ASP A 324 -0.74 -10.31 8.17
C ASP A 324 -0.39 -9.52 6.89
N GLY A 325 0.60 -8.63 6.96
CA GLY A 325 1.09 -7.87 5.79
C GLY A 325 1.78 -8.74 4.73
N GLY A 326 2.51 -9.78 5.14
CA GLY A 326 3.20 -10.66 4.20
C GLY A 326 2.22 -11.61 3.50
N VAL A 327 1.22 -12.12 4.22
CA VAL A 327 0.10 -12.88 3.63
C VAL A 327 -0.64 -12.03 2.61
N ALA A 328 -0.95 -10.77 2.95
CA ALA A 328 -1.56 -9.83 2.02
C ALA A 328 -0.71 -9.58 0.76
N ILE A 329 0.62 -9.54 0.88
CA ILE A 329 1.53 -9.41 -0.27
C ILE A 329 1.53 -10.68 -1.13
N ILE A 330 1.54 -11.87 -0.51
CA ILE A 330 1.46 -13.15 -1.22
C ILE A 330 0.17 -13.20 -2.05
N ASP A 331 -0.98 -12.84 -1.44
CA ASP A 331 -2.25 -12.73 -2.15
C ASP A 331 -2.16 -11.78 -3.35
N GLN A 332 -1.59 -10.58 -3.15
CA GLN A 332 -1.45 -9.59 -4.23
C GLN A 332 -0.54 -10.09 -5.34
N TRP A 333 0.56 -10.77 -5.01
CA TRP A 333 1.48 -11.33 -5.98
C TRP A 333 0.81 -12.41 -6.82
N ILE A 334 0.14 -13.36 -6.20
CA ILE A 334 -0.61 -14.41 -6.92
C ILE A 334 -1.72 -13.77 -7.77
N CYS A 335 -2.44 -12.77 -7.26
CA CYS A 335 -3.43 -12.06 -8.06
C CYS A 335 -2.82 -11.32 -9.26
N ALA A 336 -1.66 -10.70 -9.09
CA ALA A 336 -0.99 -9.95 -10.14
C ALA A 336 -0.53 -10.83 -11.31
N HIS A 337 -0.29 -12.13 -11.08
CA HIS A 337 0.20 -13.06 -12.09
C HIS A 337 -0.89 -13.85 -12.85
N ALA A 338 -2.16 -13.61 -12.54
CA ALA A 338 -3.27 -14.29 -13.22
C ALA A 338 -3.44 -13.81 -14.67
N ARG A 339 -3.92 -14.69 -15.56
CA ARG A 339 -4.29 -14.29 -16.92
C ARG A 339 -5.37 -13.21 -16.94
N PHE A 340 -6.33 -13.30 -16.03
CA PHE A 340 -7.39 -12.32 -15.87
C PHE A 340 -7.58 -11.98 -14.40
N PHE A 341 -7.70 -10.70 -14.08
CA PHE A 341 -7.95 -10.22 -12.71
C PHE A 341 -9.25 -9.43 -12.61
N MET A 342 -9.99 -9.65 -11.52
CA MET A 342 -11.17 -8.88 -11.12
C MET A 342 -11.17 -8.58 -9.62
N GLY A 343 -11.27 -7.30 -9.25
CA GLY A 343 -11.23 -6.89 -7.85
C GLY A 343 -12.55 -6.34 -7.30
N THR A 344 -12.53 -5.93 -6.03
CA THR A 344 -13.62 -5.15 -5.42
C THR A 344 -13.45 -3.66 -5.68
N GLY A 345 -14.54 -2.96 -5.99
CA GLY A 345 -14.56 -1.51 -6.21
C GLY A 345 -14.02 -0.73 -5.01
N VAL A 346 -13.35 0.41 -5.28
CA VAL A 346 -12.75 1.33 -4.30
C VAL A 346 -11.77 0.75 -3.27
N SER A 347 -11.41 -0.53 -3.39
CA SER A 347 -10.47 -1.16 -2.46
C SER A 347 -9.03 -0.80 -2.79
N THR A 348 -8.31 -0.25 -1.81
CA THR A 348 -6.88 0.02 -1.94
C THR A 348 -6.05 -1.23 -2.15
N PHE A 349 -6.51 -2.41 -1.67
CA PHE A 349 -5.88 -3.69 -1.96
C PHE A 349 -5.97 -4.05 -3.45
N THR A 350 -7.14 -3.89 -4.05
CA THR A 350 -7.36 -4.03 -5.51
C THR A 350 -6.45 -3.08 -6.28
N PHE A 351 -6.36 -1.81 -5.87
CA PHE A 351 -5.52 -0.82 -6.57
C PHE A 351 -4.05 -1.22 -6.60
N ARG A 352 -3.52 -1.78 -5.51
CA ARG A 352 -2.13 -2.27 -5.50
C ARG A 352 -1.91 -3.43 -6.47
N ILE A 353 -2.90 -4.30 -6.67
CA ILE A 353 -2.84 -5.38 -7.68
C ILE A 353 -2.87 -4.79 -9.09
N HIS A 354 -3.75 -3.81 -9.36
CA HIS A 354 -3.79 -3.16 -10.68
C HIS A 354 -2.41 -2.60 -11.05
N GLU A 355 -1.74 -1.97 -10.10
CA GLU A 355 -0.41 -1.39 -10.33
C GLU A 355 0.68 -2.43 -10.53
N GLU A 356 0.67 -3.53 -9.78
CA GLU A 356 1.61 -4.65 -10.05
C GLU A 356 1.40 -5.20 -11.46
N ARG A 357 0.14 -5.32 -11.91
CA ARG A 357 -0.18 -5.79 -13.27
C ARG A 357 0.26 -4.81 -14.36
N GLU A 358 0.14 -3.51 -14.11
CA GLU A 358 0.67 -2.47 -15.00
C GLU A 358 2.21 -2.55 -15.09
N ILE A 359 2.90 -2.78 -13.97
CA ILE A 359 4.36 -2.94 -13.93
C ILE A 359 4.80 -4.20 -14.70
N LEU A 360 4.08 -5.30 -14.53
CA LEU A 360 4.36 -6.57 -15.22
C LEU A 360 4.06 -6.50 -16.74
N GLY A 361 3.28 -5.52 -17.19
CA GLY A 361 2.96 -5.34 -18.61
C GLY A 361 1.74 -6.11 -19.09
N PHE A 362 0.78 -6.41 -18.21
CA PHE A 362 -0.48 -7.02 -18.64
C PHE A 362 -1.29 -6.06 -19.52
N ASP A 363 -2.07 -6.60 -20.44
CA ASP A 363 -3.08 -5.81 -21.14
C ASP A 363 -4.08 -5.24 -20.12
N GLN A 364 -4.37 -3.94 -20.21
CA GLN A 364 -5.27 -3.23 -19.30
C GLN A 364 -6.67 -3.84 -19.21
N LYS A 365 -7.16 -4.48 -20.28
CA LYS A 365 -8.44 -5.21 -20.30
C LYS A 365 -8.44 -6.41 -19.35
N MET A 366 -7.28 -6.99 -19.08
CA MET A 366 -7.10 -8.10 -18.15
C MET A 366 -6.86 -7.64 -16.72
N THR A 367 -6.78 -6.32 -16.48
CA THR A 367 -6.35 -5.72 -15.21
C THR A 367 -7.44 -4.91 -14.54
N PHE A 368 -8.00 -3.91 -15.22
CA PHE A 368 -8.92 -2.95 -14.61
C PHE A 368 -10.37 -3.44 -14.68
N ASN A 369 -10.67 -4.48 -13.91
CA ASN A 369 -12.00 -5.07 -13.81
C ASN A 369 -12.46 -5.10 -12.35
N ARG A 370 -13.74 -4.82 -12.11
CA ARG A 370 -14.34 -5.01 -10.79
C ARG A 370 -15.61 -5.84 -10.83
N PHE A 371 -15.93 -6.46 -9.70
CA PHE A 371 -17.26 -6.97 -9.45
C PHE A 371 -18.28 -5.83 -9.47
N CYS A 372 -19.44 -6.10 -10.07
CA CYS A 372 -20.63 -5.27 -9.91
C CYS A 372 -21.54 -5.89 -8.84
N GLY A 373 -22.29 -5.04 -8.12
CA GLY A 373 -23.33 -5.52 -7.21
C GLY A 373 -24.45 -6.27 -7.95
N ASP A 374 -25.13 -7.19 -7.28
CA ASP A 374 -26.05 -8.17 -7.90
C ASP A 374 -27.13 -7.57 -8.83
N ASN A 375 -27.58 -6.36 -8.52
CA ASN A 375 -28.65 -5.67 -9.27
C ASN A 375 -28.13 -4.67 -10.32
N ILE A 376 -26.83 -4.66 -10.58
CA ILE A 376 -26.18 -3.75 -11.52
C ILE A 376 -25.49 -4.58 -12.61
N ALA A 377 -26.09 -4.61 -13.81
CA ALA A 377 -25.54 -5.34 -14.94
C ALA A 377 -24.25 -4.70 -15.49
N GLU A 378 -24.21 -3.36 -15.54
CA GLU A 378 -23.04 -2.59 -15.97
C GLU A 378 -22.74 -1.52 -14.91
N CYS A 379 -21.68 -1.75 -14.12
CA CYS A 379 -21.18 -0.77 -13.17
C CYS A 379 -19.97 -0.03 -13.74
N GLU A 380 -19.77 1.22 -13.31
CA GLU A 380 -18.58 2.02 -13.68
C GLU A 380 -17.31 1.21 -13.40
N GLN A 381 -16.41 1.06 -14.37
CA GLN A 381 -15.18 0.29 -14.18
C GLN A 381 -14.07 1.16 -13.57
N PRO A 382 -13.06 0.57 -12.91
CA PRO A 382 -11.94 1.32 -12.35
C PRO A 382 -11.26 2.19 -13.41
N THR A 383 -10.84 3.40 -13.02
CA THR A 383 -10.03 4.27 -13.88
C THR A 383 -8.74 3.55 -14.29
N LYS A 384 -8.42 3.62 -15.59
CA LYS A 384 -7.23 3.01 -16.18
C LYS A 384 -6.03 3.93 -16.01
N TRP A 385 -5.29 3.75 -14.93
CA TRP A 385 -4.05 4.46 -14.70
C TRP A 385 -2.91 3.75 -15.42
N SER A 386 -2.54 4.26 -16.59
CA SER A 386 -1.50 3.65 -17.42
C SER A 386 -0.12 3.98 -16.89
N ILE A 387 0.75 2.98 -16.77
CA ILE A 387 2.15 3.18 -16.40
C ILE A 387 2.86 4.21 -17.29
N LYS A 388 3.65 5.10 -16.65
CA LYS A 388 4.47 6.11 -17.31
C LYS A 388 5.92 5.91 -16.93
N TYR A 389 6.77 5.69 -17.93
CA TYR A 389 8.22 5.54 -17.73
C TYR A 389 8.98 6.85 -17.93
N GLU A 390 8.45 7.77 -18.73
CA GLU A 390 9.08 9.03 -19.15
C GLU A 390 8.08 10.18 -19.17
#